data_AF-A0A4U8SCX3-F1
#
_entry.id   AF-A0A4U8SCX3-F1
#
_cell.length_a   1.000
_cell.length_b   1.000
_cell.length_c   1.000
_cell.angle_alpha   90.00
_cell.angle_beta   90.00
_cell.angle_gamma   90.00
#
_symmetry.space_group_name_H-M   'P 1'
#
loop_
_entity.id
_entity.type
_entity.pdbx_description
1 polymer ?
#
loop_
_entity_poly.entity_id
_entity_poly.type
_entity_poly.pdbx_seq_one_letter_code
_entity_poly.pdbx_strand_id
1 'polypeptide(L)'
;MTIESFSSNLQKIVDSFYHTELIQDAHIQTSFTGDKKAEFLLQVLSLASQTALKFEDLELSWYAAKAQNKIQLAEALKSLIQSESILEGVLTNAQINRSNAYVGFLNVVGNATESAAISSHAEGCLESINAINVAKIDGYGNLIKEIREDIAKQLKA
;
A
#
# COMPACT_ATOMS: atom_id res chain seq x y z
N MET A 1 15.47 15.78 20.16
CA MET A 1 15.48 17.06 20.91
C MET A 1 16.37 16.86 22.14
N THR A 2 17.38 17.69 22.37
CA THR A 2 18.26 17.54 23.55
C THR A 2 17.63 18.20 24.77
N ILE A 3 17.95 17.72 25.98
CA ILE A 3 17.46 18.31 27.25
C ILE A 3 17.81 19.80 27.33
N GLU A 4 18.97 20.19 26.82
CA GLU A 4 19.41 21.59 26.74
C GLU A 4 18.52 22.43 25.82
N SER A 5 18.10 21.89 24.67
CA SER A 5 17.18 22.57 23.75
C SER A 5 15.79 22.77 24.35
N PHE A 6 15.30 21.80 25.15
CA PHE A 6 14.03 21.91 25.85
C PHE A 6 14.08 22.96 26.96
N SER A 7 15.13 22.95 27.78
CA SER A 7 15.33 23.92 28.87
C SER A 7 15.44 25.36 28.35
N SER A 8 16.20 25.56 27.26
CA SER A 8 16.30 26.86 26.59
C SER A 8 14.96 27.37 26.05
N ASN A 9 14.15 26.48 25.48
CA ASN A 9 12.84 26.84 24.95
C ASN A 9 11.82 27.14 26.06
N LEU A 10 11.87 26.42 27.19
CA LEU A 10 11.08 26.72 28.38
C LEU A 10 11.40 28.12 28.93
N GLN A 11 12.69 28.46 29.03
CA GLN A 11 13.10 29.79 29.50
C GLN A 11 12.54 30.90 28.59
N LYS A 12 12.63 30.73 27.27
CA LYS A 12 12.07 31.69 26.29
C LYS A 12 10.56 31.87 26.43
N ILE A 13 9.82 30.78 26.67
CA ILE A 13 8.37 30.82 26.89
C ILE A 13 8.05 31.61 28.16
N VAL A 14 8.77 31.32 29.25
CA VAL A 14 8.61 32.03 30.52
C VAL A 14 8.91 33.53 30.36
N ASP A 15 10.03 33.87 29.71
CA ASP A 15 10.43 35.26 29.47
C ASP A 15 9.39 35.99 28.61
N SER A 16 8.86 35.33 27.56
CA SER A 16 7.80 35.91 26.72
C SER A 16 6.51 36.19 27.49
N PHE A 17 6.19 35.36 28.49
CA PHE A 17 4.98 35.52 29.30
C PHE A 17 5.07 36.77 30.18
N TYR A 18 6.24 37.03 30.78
CA TYR A 18 6.49 38.22 31.61
C TYR A 18 6.60 39.53 30.81
N HIS A 19 6.80 39.44 29.49
CA HIS A 19 6.86 40.60 28.60
C HIS A 19 5.56 40.87 27.84
N THR A 20 4.50 40.09 28.05
CA THR A 20 3.20 40.40 27.45
C THR A 20 2.56 41.64 28.07
N GLU A 21 1.97 42.49 27.23
CA GLU A 21 1.20 43.68 27.63
C GLU A 21 0.09 43.33 28.65
N LEU A 22 -0.37 42.08 28.65
CA LEU A 22 -1.36 41.55 29.59
C LEU A 22 -0.91 41.62 31.07
N ILE A 23 0.39 41.48 31.35
CA ILE A 23 0.96 41.60 32.70
C ILE A 23 1.43 43.03 32.99
N GLN A 24 1.75 43.81 31.96
CA GLN A 24 2.21 45.20 32.12
C GLN A 24 1.05 46.20 32.31
N ASP A 25 -0.07 46.03 31.60
CA ASP A 25 -1.26 46.91 31.70
C ASP A 25 -2.19 46.53 32.85
N ALA A 26 -2.22 45.25 33.20
CA ALA A 26 -2.87 44.85 34.42
C ALA A 26 -1.95 45.31 35.56
N HIS A 27 -2.34 46.33 36.33
CA HIS A 27 -1.72 46.73 37.62
C HIS A 27 -1.83 45.62 38.68
N ILE A 28 -1.45 44.40 38.30
CA ILE A 28 -1.36 43.22 39.12
C ILE A 28 -0.08 43.42 39.93
N GLN A 29 -0.20 44.10 41.06
CA GLN A 29 0.68 43.86 42.19
C GLN A 29 0.49 42.41 42.64
N THR A 30 1.02 41.44 41.91
CA THR A 30 1.14 40.07 42.41
C THR A 30 2.60 39.81 42.71
N SER A 31 2.98 40.15 43.93
CA SER A 31 3.79 39.19 44.67
C SER A 31 2.95 37.91 44.77
N PHE A 32 3.03 37.06 43.74
CA PHE A 32 2.68 35.66 43.96
C PHE A 32 3.52 35.21 45.16
N THR A 33 2.85 34.80 46.23
CA THR A 33 3.51 34.08 47.32
C THR A 33 4.28 32.90 46.70
N GLY A 34 5.41 32.50 47.30
CA GLY A 34 6.26 31.42 46.76
C GLY A 34 5.45 30.20 46.35
N ASP A 35 4.42 29.87 47.12
CA ASP A 35 3.51 28.75 46.91
C ASP A 35 2.67 28.88 45.63
N LYS A 36 2.08 30.06 45.34
CA LYS A 36 1.27 30.27 44.12
C LYS A 36 2.14 30.29 42.86
N LYS A 37 3.39 30.77 42.97
CA LYS A 37 4.39 30.67 41.88
C LYS A 37 4.75 29.21 41.60
N ALA A 38 4.99 28.42 42.65
CA ALA A 38 5.31 27.01 42.53
C ALA A 38 4.14 26.21 41.92
N GLU A 39 2.91 26.50 42.33
CA GLU A 39 1.71 25.86 41.79
C GLU A 39 1.51 26.17 40.29
N PHE A 40 1.66 27.45 39.90
CA PHE A 40 1.58 27.84 38.49
C PHE A 40 2.67 27.19 37.64
N LEU A 41 3.93 27.18 38.13
CA LEU A 41 5.04 26.52 37.44
C LEU A 41 4.80 25.01 37.28
N LEU A 42 4.25 24.34 38.29
CA LEU A 42 3.89 22.92 38.22
C LEU A 42 2.78 22.66 37.19
N GLN A 43 1.78 23.53 37.10
CA GLN A 43 0.71 23.41 36.09
C GLN A 43 1.27 23.59 34.68
N VAL A 44 2.12 24.61 34.47
CA VAL A 44 2.78 24.84 33.17
C VAL A 44 3.68 23.65 32.80
N LEU A 45 4.46 23.12 33.75
CA LEU A 45 5.33 21.97 33.51
C LEU A 45 4.53 20.70 33.18
N SER A 46 3.41 20.49 33.87
CA SER A 46 2.50 19.35 33.62
C SER A 46 1.88 19.44 32.23
N LEU A 47 1.37 20.63 31.86
CA LEU A 47 0.79 20.85 30.53
C LEU A 47 1.83 20.71 29.42
N ALA A 48 3.04 21.25 29.62
CA ALA A 48 4.15 21.10 28.67
C ALA A 48 4.54 19.64 28.50
N SER A 49 4.62 18.87 29.59
CA SER A 49 4.94 17.44 29.55
C SER A 49 3.85 16.64 28.84
N GLN A 50 2.57 16.88 29.15
CA GLN A 50 1.46 16.21 28.45
C GLN A 50 1.43 16.54 26.96
N THR A 51 1.76 17.77 26.60
CA THR A 51 1.81 18.21 25.20
C THR A 51 2.98 17.56 24.46
N ALA A 52 4.16 17.47 25.08
CA ALA A 52 5.32 16.78 24.52
C ALA A 52 5.03 15.29 24.27
N LEU A 53 4.40 14.61 25.24
CA LEU A 53 3.99 13.21 25.09
C LEU A 53 3.01 13.02 23.93
N LYS A 54 2.00 13.90 23.80
CA LYS A 54 1.07 13.86 22.67
C LYS A 54 1.75 14.04 21.32
N PHE A 55 2.79 14.88 21.24
CA PHE A 55 3.56 15.04 20.00
C PHE A 55 4.34 13.77 19.66
N GLU A 56 4.95 13.12 20.66
CA GLU A 56 5.65 11.84 20.46
C GLU A 56 4.69 10.73 20.00
N ASP A 57 3.50 10.64 20.61
CA ASP A 57 2.46 9.69 20.22
C ASP A 57 1.97 9.93 18.78
N LEU A 58 1.78 11.19 18.39
CA LEU A 58 1.38 11.56 17.02
C LEU A 58 2.47 11.22 16.01
N GLU A 59 3.73 11.46 16.36
CA GLU A 59 4.88 11.12 15.51
C GLU A 59 4.99 9.60 15.32
N LEU A 60 4.87 8.82 16.40
CA LEU A 60 4.85 7.35 16.33
C LEU A 60 3.66 6.83 15.51
N SER A 61 2.47 7.39 15.72
CA SER A 61 1.27 7.03 14.94
C SER A 61 1.46 7.32 13.45
N TRP A 62 2.07 8.45 13.11
CA TRP A 62 2.38 8.82 11.74
C TRP A 62 3.37 7.84 11.08
N TYR A 63 4.46 7.48 11.77
CA TYR A 63 5.40 6.49 11.26
C TYR A 63 4.75 5.11 11.08
N ALA A 64 3.93 4.68 12.03
CA ALA A 64 3.19 3.42 11.94
C ALA A 64 2.22 3.41 10.76
N ALA A 65 1.44 4.49 10.57
CA ALA A 65 0.52 4.64 9.44
C ALA A 65 1.28 4.65 8.11
N LYS A 66 2.42 5.33 8.04
CA LYS A 66 3.28 5.34 6.84
C LYS A 66 3.82 3.95 6.51
N ALA A 67 4.29 3.20 7.51
CA ALA A 67 4.75 1.83 7.32
C ALA A 67 3.61 0.91 6.86
N GLN A 68 2.43 1.04 7.47
CA GLN A 68 1.25 0.26 7.11
C GLN A 68 0.79 0.55 5.66
N ASN A 69 0.81 1.80 5.22
CA ASN A 69 0.54 2.16 3.82
C ASN A 69 1.53 1.50 2.87
N LYS A 70 2.83 1.46 3.20
CA LYS A 70 3.84 0.76 2.37
C LYS A 70 3.58 -0.75 2.31
N ILE A 71 3.16 -1.38 3.41
CA ILE A 71 2.78 -2.80 3.44
C ILE A 71 1.56 -3.05 2.54
N GLN A 72 0.52 -2.22 2.64
CA GLN A 72 -0.68 -2.35 1.82
C GLN A 72 -0.38 -2.21 0.32
N LEU A 73 0.46 -1.23 -0.05
CA LEU A 73 0.93 -1.07 -1.43
C LEU A 73 1.72 -2.29 -1.92
N ALA A 74 2.58 -2.87 -1.08
CA ALA A 74 3.35 -4.06 -1.44
C ALA A 74 2.47 -5.30 -1.63
N GLU A 75 1.47 -5.53 -0.78
CA GLU A 75 0.52 -6.63 -0.95
C GLU A 75 -0.35 -6.44 -2.20
N ALA A 76 -0.81 -5.21 -2.48
CA ALA A 76 -1.53 -4.91 -3.71
C ALA A 76 -0.69 -5.21 -4.97
N LEU A 77 0.58 -4.81 -4.97
CA LEU A 77 1.52 -5.09 -6.04
C LEU A 77 1.72 -6.61 -6.25
N LYS A 78 1.90 -7.36 -5.16
CA LYS A 78 2.03 -8.81 -5.19
C LYS A 78 0.79 -9.48 -5.79
N SER A 79 -0.42 -9.06 -5.40
CA SER A 79 -1.67 -9.58 -5.97
C SER A 79 -1.81 -9.31 -7.47
N LEU A 80 -1.37 -8.13 -7.93
CA LEU A 80 -1.37 -7.78 -9.35
C LEU A 80 -0.42 -8.66 -10.16
N ILE A 81 0.81 -8.85 -9.69
CA ILE A 81 1.80 -9.73 -10.33
C ILE A 81 1.29 -11.17 -10.40
N GLN A 82 0.70 -11.67 -9.31
CA GLN A 82 0.11 -13.01 -9.30
C GLN A 82 -1.02 -13.15 -10.31
N SER A 83 -1.88 -12.14 -10.43
CA SER A 83 -3.00 -12.13 -11.37
C SER A 83 -2.52 -12.11 -12.84
N GLU A 84 -1.47 -11.33 -13.15
CA GLU A 84 -0.80 -11.32 -14.46
C GLU A 84 -0.23 -12.71 -14.79
N SER A 85 0.48 -13.32 -13.85
CA SER A 85 1.04 -14.67 -14.02
C SER A 85 -0.03 -15.74 -14.24
N ILE A 86 -1.17 -15.66 -13.53
CA ILE A 86 -2.30 -16.58 -13.73
C ILE A 86 -2.90 -16.40 -15.12
N LEU A 87 -3.10 -15.17 -15.59
CA LEU A 87 -3.61 -14.87 -16.93
C LEU A 87 -2.74 -15.49 -18.02
N GLU A 88 -1.42 -15.30 -17.95
CA GLU A 88 -0.48 -15.90 -18.89
C GLU A 88 -0.45 -17.44 -18.80
N GLY A 89 -0.53 -17.98 -17.58
CA GLY A 89 -0.55 -19.42 -17.33
C GLY A 89 -1.79 -20.10 -17.93
N VAL A 90 -2.98 -19.51 -17.78
CA VAL A 90 -4.22 -20.03 -18.37
C VAL A 90 -4.14 -20.06 -19.89
N LEU A 91 -3.63 -19.00 -20.51
CA LEU A 91 -3.46 -18.93 -21.97
C LEU A 91 -2.48 -19.98 -22.48
N THR A 92 -1.33 -20.13 -21.81
CA THR A 92 -0.33 -21.14 -22.14
C THR A 92 -0.91 -22.56 -22.03
N ASN A 93 -1.66 -22.83 -20.96
CA ASN A 93 -2.34 -24.12 -20.77
C ASN A 93 -3.37 -24.39 -21.87
N ALA A 94 -4.13 -23.39 -22.29
CA ALA A 94 -5.08 -23.52 -23.39
C ALA A 94 -4.37 -23.87 -24.71
N GLN A 95 -3.23 -23.22 -25.01
CA GLN A 95 -2.43 -23.51 -26.20
C GLN A 95 -1.84 -24.93 -26.18
N ILE A 96 -1.33 -25.37 -25.03
CA ILE A 96 -0.82 -26.74 -24.85
C ILE A 96 -1.95 -27.76 -25.05
N ASN A 97 -3.11 -27.54 -24.44
CA ASN A 97 -4.25 -28.45 -24.56
C ASN A 97 -4.74 -28.57 -26.00
N ARG A 98 -4.83 -27.44 -26.72
CA ARG A 98 -5.19 -27.44 -28.14
C ARG A 98 -4.16 -28.20 -28.99
N SER A 99 -2.87 -28.00 -28.74
CA SER A 99 -1.80 -28.69 -29.46
C SER A 99 -1.81 -30.20 -29.19
N ASN A 100 -1.99 -30.60 -27.93
CA ASN A 100 -2.09 -32.00 -27.53
C ASN A 100 -3.32 -32.68 -28.16
N ALA A 101 -4.45 -31.98 -28.23
CA ALA A 101 -5.65 -32.51 -28.89
C ALA A 101 -5.43 -32.70 -30.40
N TYR A 102 -4.73 -31.77 -31.06
CA TYR A 102 -4.33 -31.92 -32.47
C TYR A 102 -3.42 -33.12 -32.71
N VAL A 103 -2.37 -33.28 -31.91
CA VAL A 103 -1.45 -34.43 -32.01
C VAL A 103 -2.19 -35.73 -31.74
N GLY A 104 -3.04 -35.77 -30.72
CA GLY A 104 -3.88 -36.93 -30.41
C GLY A 104 -4.80 -37.30 -31.57
N PHE A 105 -5.46 -36.30 -32.17
CA PHE A 105 -6.30 -36.49 -33.36
C PHE A 105 -5.49 -37.05 -34.53
N LEU A 106 -4.34 -36.46 -34.86
CA LEU A 106 -3.48 -36.92 -35.95
C LEU A 106 -2.98 -38.35 -35.74
N ASN A 107 -2.64 -38.73 -34.52
CA ASN A 107 -2.20 -40.09 -34.20
C ASN A 107 -3.33 -41.13 -34.39
N VAL A 108 -4.57 -40.76 -34.09
CA VAL A 108 -5.72 -41.64 -34.32
C VAL A 108 -6.03 -41.75 -35.81
N VAL A 109 -6.09 -40.63 -36.52
CA VAL A 109 -6.37 -40.61 -37.97
C VAL A 109 -5.27 -41.32 -38.76
N GLY A 110 -4.00 -41.06 -38.44
CA GLY A 110 -2.86 -41.61 -39.15
C GLY A 110 -2.70 -43.13 -39.00
N ASN A 111 -3.26 -43.73 -37.95
CA ASN A 111 -3.20 -45.17 -37.69
C ASN A 111 -4.52 -45.91 -38.00
N ALA A 112 -5.56 -45.22 -38.47
CA ALA A 112 -6.86 -45.82 -38.65
C ALA A 112 -7.01 -46.57 -39.97
N THR A 113 -7.53 -47.80 -39.88
CA THR A 113 -7.83 -48.64 -41.05
C THR A 113 -9.13 -48.26 -41.75
N GLU A 114 -10.12 -47.75 -41.00
CA GLU A 114 -11.46 -47.40 -41.51
C GLU A 114 -11.57 -45.89 -41.83
N SER A 115 -10.95 -45.47 -42.95
CA SER A 115 -10.83 -44.05 -43.31
C SER A 115 -12.17 -43.34 -43.57
N ALA A 116 -13.21 -44.09 -43.98
CA ALA A 116 -14.53 -43.54 -44.27
C ALA A 116 -15.28 -43.08 -43.00
N ALA A 117 -15.22 -43.89 -41.93
CA ALA A 117 -15.82 -43.54 -40.65
C ALA A 117 -15.14 -42.32 -40.02
N ILE A 118 -13.80 -42.25 -40.12
CA ILE A 118 -13.02 -41.12 -39.62
C ILE A 118 -13.33 -39.84 -40.39
N SER A 119 -13.41 -39.88 -41.72
CA SER A 119 -13.76 -38.68 -42.51
C SER A 119 -15.10 -38.08 -42.08
N SER A 120 -16.07 -38.90 -41.68
CA SER A 120 -17.38 -38.41 -41.23
C SER A 120 -17.37 -37.68 -39.88
N HIS A 121 -16.36 -37.94 -39.03
CA HIS A 121 -16.26 -37.34 -37.69
C HIS A 121 -15.10 -36.35 -37.54
N ALA A 122 -14.17 -36.34 -38.50
CA ALA A 122 -12.97 -35.50 -38.48
C ALA A 122 -13.29 -34.01 -38.36
N GLU A 123 -14.28 -33.53 -39.11
CA GLU A 123 -14.69 -32.12 -39.13
C GLU A 123 -15.20 -31.67 -37.75
N GLY A 124 -16.14 -32.40 -37.15
CA GLY A 124 -16.67 -32.07 -35.81
C GLY A 124 -15.61 -32.14 -34.70
N CYS A 125 -14.66 -33.07 -34.81
CA CYS A 125 -13.50 -33.12 -33.91
C CYS A 125 -12.61 -31.88 -34.06
N LEU A 126 -12.31 -31.47 -35.29
CA LEU A 126 -11.50 -30.27 -35.57
C LEU A 126 -12.21 -28.99 -35.11
N GLU A 127 -13.52 -28.88 -35.30
CA GLU A 127 -14.32 -27.77 -34.76
C GLU A 127 -14.23 -27.70 -33.23
N SER A 128 -14.37 -28.84 -32.55
CA SER A 128 -14.27 -28.92 -31.09
C SER A 128 -12.88 -28.53 -30.57
N ILE A 129 -11.82 -28.94 -31.27
CA ILE A 129 -10.43 -28.56 -30.94
C ILE A 129 -10.22 -27.06 -31.19
N ASN A 130 -10.77 -26.52 -32.27
CA ASN A 130 -10.67 -25.10 -32.61
C ASN A 130 -11.47 -24.18 -31.68
N ALA A 131 -12.51 -24.71 -31.04
CA ALA A 131 -13.27 -23.99 -30.01
C ALA A 131 -12.46 -23.71 -28.74
N ILE A 132 -11.30 -24.36 -28.53
CA ILE A 132 -10.39 -24.03 -27.43
C ILE A 132 -9.85 -22.61 -27.64
N ASN A 133 -10.34 -21.68 -26.81
CA ASN A 133 -9.98 -20.28 -26.88
C ASN A 133 -8.51 -20.09 -26.46
N VAL A 134 -7.73 -19.54 -27.39
CA VAL A 134 -6.30 -19.19 -27.20
C VAL A 134 -6.05 -17.69 -27.44
N ALA A 135 -7.13 -16.91 -27.59
CA ALA A 135 -7.02 -15.47 -27.75
C ALA A 135 -6.47 -14.85 -26.47
N LYS A 136 -5.63 -13.82 -26.62
CA LYS A 136 -5.17 -13.03 -25.49
C LYS A 136 -6.39 -12.43 -24.79
N ILE A 137 -6.39 -12.54 -23.46
CA ILE A 137 -7.33 -11.82 -22.61
C ILE A 137 -6.87 -10.36 -22.55
N ASP A 138 -7.14 -9.62 -23.62
CA ASP A 138 -6.82 -8.20 -23.71
C ASP A 138 -7.88 -7.37 -22.98
N GLY A 139 -7.41 -6.39 -22.18
CA GLY A 139 -8.24 -5.49 -21.39
C GLY A 139 -7.66 -5.19 -20.00
N TYR A 140 -7.05 -6.19 -19.35
CA TYR A 140 -6.49 -6.03 -18.01
C TYR A 140 -4.97 -5.80 -18.01
N GLY A 141 -4.24 -6.22 -19.05
CA GLY A 141 -2.78 -6.12 -19.09
C GLY A 141 -2.24 -4.69 -19.01
N ASN A 142 -2.86 -3.75 -19.75
CA ASN A 142 -2.45 -2.34 -19.70
C ASN A 142 -2.79 -1.69 -18.34
N LEU A 143 -3.98 -1.98 -17.81
CA LEU A 143 -4.42 -1.47 -16.51
C LEU A 143 -3.53 -1.98 -15.37
N ILE A 144 -3.18 -3.27 -15.38
CA ILE A 144 -2.26 -3.88 -14.40
C ILE A 144 -0.88 -3.23 -14.50
N LYS A 145 -0.38 -2.98 -15.72
CA LYS A 145 0.92 -2.36 -15.95
C LYS A 145 0.97 -0.92 -15.42
N GLU A 146 -0.05 -0.11 -15.72
CA GLU A 146 -0.16 1.27 -15.23
C GLU A 146 -0.22 1.33 -13.71
N ILE A 147 -1.10 0.52 -13.09
CA ILE A 147 -1.23 0.47 -11.62
C ILE A 147 0.07 -0.02 -10.97
N ARG A 148 0.74 -1.01 -11.56
CA ARG A 148 2.04 -1.52 -11.09
C ARG A 148 3.12 -0.43 -11.09
N GLU A 149 3.21 0.33 -12.17
CA GLU A 149 4.20 1.41 -12.29
C GLU A 149 3.94 2.53 -11.28
N ASP A 150 2.68 2.89 -11.03
CA ASP A 150 2.32 3.89 -10.04
C ASP A 150 2.58 3.43 -8.60
N ILE A 151 2.20 2.21 -8.25
CA ILE A 151 2.52 1.63 -6.93
C ILE A 151 4.04 1.54 -6.73
N ALA A 152 4.79 1.15 -7.76
CA ALA A 152 6.25 1.07 -7.68
C ALA A 152 6.92 2.44 -7.47
N LYS A 153 6.36 3.52 -8.05
CA LYS A 153 6.81 4.89 -7.77
C LYS A 153 6.54 5.30 -6.33
N GLN A 154 5.33 5.03 -5.83
CA GLN A 154 4.94 5.39 -4.46
C GLN A 154 5.77 4.64 -3.39
N LEU A 155 6.20 3.41 -3.67
CA LEU A 155 7.07 2.66 -2.76
C LEU A 155 8.49 3.23 -2.67
N LYS A 156 9.00 3.78 -3.78
CA LYS A 156 10.35 4.38 -3.89
C LYS A 156 10.43 5.80 -3.32
N ALA A 157 9.29 6.49 -3.19
CA ALA A 157 9.16 7.77 -2.50
C ALA A 157 9.16 7.61 -0.96
#